data_AF-A0A0L8FMJ5-F1
#
_entry.id   AF-A0A0L8FMJ5-F1
#
_cell.length_a   1.000
_cell.length_b   1.000
_cell.length_c   1.000
_cell.angle_alpha   90.00
_cell.angle_beta   90.00
_cell.angle_gamma   90.00
#
_symmetry.space_group_name_H-M   'P 1'
#
loop_
_entity.id
_entity.type
_entity.pdbx_description
1 polymer ?
#
loop_
_entity_poly.entity_id
_entity_poly.type
_entity_poly.pdbx_seq_one_letter_code
_entity_poly.pdbx_strand_id
1 'polypeptide(L)'
;MAASLEQYVTTVTHLSEQGNFAKLCEFINKSTDFLAKNSSHLDNVIATLDCQKHSFGILGILCVKYNLSNIPDFETLYVQTQDFILSCNGEHVRNATSSFADLCHKFTQYLMDSTRQPSQAMRGIPILIKAITKIQLFPSQLTSIHSDLCKLCLQSKNLQPALQFLNVDFVDIGNEGGHYDAKDFLLYYYYGGMIYTALKNYDRALYFFEVAITTPSMAVSHIMMEAYKKYILVALILHGK
;
A
#
# COMPACT_ATOMS: atom_id res chain seq x y z
N MET A 1 -25.56 3.52 22.32
CA MET A 1 -24.80 3.20 21.08
C MET A 1 -24.02 4.41 20.55
N ALA A 2 -24.56 5.64 20.57
CA ALA A 2 -23.80 6.85 20.23
C ALA A 2 -22.68 7.19 21.25
N ALA A 3 -22.96 7.06 22.56
CA ALA A 3 -22.01 7.38 23.64
C ALA A 3 -20.68 6.61 23.56
N SER A 4 -20.69 5.37 23.07
CA SER A 4 -19.48 4.54 22.89
C SER A 4 -18.60 4.98 21.72
N LEU A 5 -19.19 5.51 20.64
CA LEU A 5 -18.45 6.07 19.51
C LEU A 5 -17.89 7.45 19.86
N GLU A 6 -18.64 8.25 20.61
CA GLU A 6 -18.16 9.51 21.19
C GLU A 6 -17.03 9.27 22.19
N GLN A 7 -17.09 8.20 22.98
CA GLN A 7 -15.98 7.75 23.83
C GLN A 7 -14.75 7.32 23.01
N TYR A 8 -14.93 6.61 21.89
CA TYR A 8 -13.82 6.29 20.99
C TYR A 8 -13.17 7.56 20.44
N VAL A 9 -13.97 8.52 19.94
CA VAL A 9 -13.48 9.80 19.43
C VAL A 9 -12.74 10.59 20.49
N THR A 10 -13.30 10.73 21.70
CA THR A 10 -12.66 11.45 22.81
C THR A 10 -11.39 10.75 23.32
N THR A 11 -11.34 9.42 23.29
CA THR A 11 -10.13 8.68 23.67
C THR A 11 -9.05 8.83 22.61
N VAL A 12 -9.41 8.80 21.32
CA VAL A 12 -8.49 9.03 20.20
C VAL A 12 -7.96 10.46 20.19
N THR A 13 -8.81 11.47 20.47
CA THR A 13 -8.38 12.87 20.54
C THR A 13 -7.43 13.08 21.71
N HIS A 14 -7.78 12.58 22.88
CA HIS A 14 -6.95 12.70 24.08
C HIS A 14 -5.61 11.96 23.95
N LEU A 15 -5.60 10.73 23.42
CA LEU A 15 -4.35 9.98 23.21
C LEU A 15 -3.47 10.57 22.10
N SER A 16 -4.08 11.22 21.09
CA SER A 16 -3.33 11.95 20.07
C SER A 16 -2.68 13.21 20.64
N GLU A 17 -3.41 13.98 21.46
CA GLU A 17 -2.87 15.14 22.18
C GLU A 17 -1.73 14.76 23.14
N GLN A 18 -1.76 13.55 23.70
CA GLN A 18 -0.72 13.02 24.59
C GLN A 18 0.50 12.45 23.85
N GLY A 19 0.46 12.31 22.52
CA GLY A 19 1.57 11.77 21.71
C GLY A 19 1.91 10.30 21.98
N ASN A 20 1.04 9.55 22.65
CA ASN A 20 1.30 8.14 22.98
C ASN A 20 0.76 7.19 21.91
N PHE A 21 1.48 7.13 20.78
CA PHE A 21 1.06 6.39 19.60
C PHE A 21 1.03 4.87 19.80
N ALA A 22 1.85 4.30 20.69
CA ALA A 22 1.86 2.86 20.94
C ALA A 22 0.56 2.38 21.63
N LYS A 23 0.08 3.12 22.64
CA LYS A 23 -1.21 2.82 23.30
C LYS A 23 -2.39 3.07 22.35
N LEU A 24 -2.26 4.05 21.47
CA LEU A 24 -3.23 4.31 20.41
C LEU A 24 -3.34 3.11 19.46
N CYS A 25 -2.21 2.52 19.03
CA CYS A 25 -2.20 1.29 18.22
C CYS A 25 -2.93 0.13 18.89
N GLU A 26 -2.64 -0.13 20.16
CA GLU A 26 -3.25 -1.22 20.90
C GLU A 26 -4.76 -1.00 21.09
N PHE A 27 -5.17 0.25 21.36
CA PHE A 27 -6.58 0.62 21.50
C PHE A 27 -7.34 0.47 20.19
N ILE A 28 -6.76 0.90 19.06
CA ILE A 28 -7.38 0.75 17.74
C ILE A 28 -7.56 -0.73 17.41
N ASN A 29 -6.53 -1.55 17.59
CA ASN A 29 -6.62 -2.99 17.33
C ASN A 29 -7.73 -3.65 18.14
N LYS A 30 -7.90 -3.29 19.43
CA LYS A 30 -8.99 -3.79 20.28
C LYS A 30 -10.37 -3.25 19.88
N SER A 31 -10.43 -2.05 19.31
CA SER A 31 -11.68 -1.41 18.90
C SER A 31 -12.20 -1.87 17.52
N THR A 32 -11.40 -2.58 16.73
CA THR A 32 -11.74 -3.00 15.36
C THR A 32 -13.06 -3.80 15.28
N ASP A 33 -13.24 -4.79 16.15
CA ASP A 33 -14.46 -5.61 16.22
C ASP A 33 -15.70 -4.81 16.62
N PHE A 34 -15.51 -3.76 17.42
CA PHE A 34 -16.59 -2.86 17.84
C PHE A 34 -16.97 -1.87 16.74
N LEU A 35 -15.98 -1.33 16.03
CA LEU A 35 -16.19 -0.43 14.89
C LEU A 35 -16.89 -1.16 13.74
N ALA A 36 -16.56 -2.43 13.51
CA ALA A 36 -17.21 -3.25 12.48
C ALA A 36 -18.73 -3.40 12.69
N LYS A 37 -19.19 -3.45 13.96
CA LYS A 37 -20.61 -3.56 14.32
C LYS A 37 -21.39 -2.26 14.14
N ASN A 38 -20.71 -1.10 14.05
CA ASN A 38 -21.32 0.23 13.96
C ASN A 38 -21.02 0.92 12.60
N SER A 39 -20.88 0.13 11.54
CA SER A 39 -20.41 0.58 10.22
C SER A 39 -21.18 1.77 9.63
N SER A 40 -22.50 1.84 9.88
CA SER A 40 -23.39 2.90 9.39
C SER A 40 -23.13 4.29 9.98
N HIS A 41 -22.43 4.39 11.11
CA HIS A 41 -22.14 5.66 11.78
C HIS A 41 -20.68 6.10 11.62
N LEU A 42 -19.83 5.29 10.98
CA LEU A 42 -18.41 5.57 10.81
C LEU A 42 -18.16 6.79 9.91
N ASP A 43 -19.04 7.07 8.94
CA ASP A 43 -18.94 8.27 8.10
C ASP A 43 -19.07 9.56 8.90
N ASN A 44 -20.01 9.59 9.86
CA ASN A 44 -20.19 10.73 10.74
C ASN A 44 -19.00 10.91 11.70
N VAL A 45 -18.35 9.81 12.10
CA VAL A 45 -17.14 9.84 12.94
C VAL A 45 -15.92 10.31 12.15
N ILE A 46 -15.78 9.94 10.88
CA ILE A 46 -14.71 10.47 10.03
C ILE A 46 -14.91 11.98 9.82
N ALA A 47 -16.14 12.44 9.63
CA ALA A 47 -16.45 13.86 9.46
C ALA A 47 -16.15 14.72 10.70
N THR A 48 -16.12 14.14 11.90
CA THR A 48 -15.81 14.86 13.16
C THR A 48 -14.33 14.83 13.51
N LEU A 49 -13.54 13.96 12.88
CA LEU A 49 -12.11 13.80 13.16
C LEU A 49 -11.24 14.62 12.20
N ASP A 50 -10.33 15.40 12.77
CA ASP A 50 -9.30 16.12 11.99
C ASP A 50 -8.26 15.14 11.41
N CYS A 51 -8.08 15.15 10.09
CA CYS A 51 -7.13 14.31 9.35
C CYS A 51 -5.66 14.53 9.76
N GLN A 52 -5.27 15.70 10.26
CA GLN A 52 -3.89 15.98 10.65
C GLN A 52 -3.58 15.51 12.07
N LYS A 53 -4.55 15.60 12.98
CA LYS A 53 -4.39 15.25 14.39
C LYS A 53 -4.83 13.83 14.71
N HIS A 54 -5.77 13.26 13.97
CA HIS A 54 -6.34 11.93 14.27
C HIS A 54 -6.12 10.94 13.13
N SER A 55 -5.03 11.12 12.36
CA SER A 55 -4.74 10.31 11.19
C SER A 55 -4.78 8.81 11.50
N PHE A 56 -4.25 8.44 12.67
CA PHE A 56 -4.22 7.05 13.12
C PHE A 56 -5.63 6.49 13.42
N GLY A 57 -6.51 7.30 14.02
CA GLY A 57 -7.93 6.97 14.26
C GLY A 57 -8.71 6.72 12.98
N ILE A 58 -8.50 7.57 11.98
CA ILE A 58 -9.13 7.47 10.66
C ILE A 58 -8.59 6.24 9.91
N LEU A 59 -7.29 5.97 10.00
CA LEU A 59 -6.66 4.79 9.41
C LEU A 59 -7.29 3.49 9.92
N GLY A 60 -7.46 3.37 11.25
CA GLY A 60 -8.11 2.21 11.85
C GLY A 60 -9.55 2.02 11.36
N ILE A 61 -10.32 3.11 11.26
CA ILE A 61 -11.70 3.07 10.73
C ILE A 61 -11.72 2.63 9.26
N LEU A 62 -10.82 3.17 8.43
CA LEU A 62 -10.73 2.80 7.01
C LEU A 62 -10.35 1.32 6.85
N CYS A 63 -9.38 0.82 7.61
CA CYS A 63 -9.03 -0.61 7.60
C CYS A 63 -10.21 -1.49 7.97
N VAL A 64 -11.03 -1.09 8.96
CA VAL A 64 -12.26 -1.80 9.32
C VAL A 64 -13.27 -1.76 8.19
N LYS A 65 -13.47 -0.61 7.52
CA LYS A 65 -14.39 -0.50 6.38
C LYS A 65 -13.99 -1.40 5.21
N TYR A 66 -12.70 -1.52 4.90
CA TYR A 66 -12.20 -2.44 3.89
C TYR A 66 -12.28 -3.92 4.30
N ASN A 67 -12.46 -4.22 5.57
CA ASN A 67 -12.69 -5.59 6.06
C ASN A 67 -14.19 -5.98 6.07
N LEU A 68 -15.10 -5.03 5.86
CA LEU A 68 -16.53 -5.33 5.82
C LEU A 68 -16.88 -6.06 4.52
N SER A 69 -17.66 -7.13 4.64
CA SER A 69 -18.04 -8.00 3.52
C SER A 69 -18.93 -7.32 2.46
N ASN A 70 -19.54 -6.19 2.80
CA ASN A 70 -20.46 -5.46 1.94
C ASN A 70 -20.14 -3.97 2.02
N ILE A 71 -19.47 -3.43 1.00
CA ILE A 71 -19.17 -1.99 0.88
C ILE A 71 -20.30 -1.38 0.06
N PRO A 72 -21.26 -0.65 0.68
CA PRO A 72 -22.45 -0.18 -0.02
C PRO A 72 -22.17 0.98 -0.99
N ASP A 73 -21.02 1.65 -0.90
CA ASP A 73 -20.65 2.73 -1.81
C ASP A 73 -19.12 2.83 -1.95
N PHE A 74 -18.62 2.42 -3.12
CA PHE A 74 -17.19 2.41 -3.43
C PHE A 74 -16.63 3.82 -3.64
N GLU A 75 -17.40 4.72 -4.25
CA GLU A 75 -16.89 6.03 -4.63
C GLU A 75 -16.67 6.89 -3.37
N THR A 76 -17.55 6.78 -2.38
CA THR A 76 -17.36 7.47 -1.09
C THR A 76 -16.18 6.92 -0.30
N LEU A 77 -16.01 5.59 -0.24
CA LEU A 77 -14.84 4.99 0.41
C LEU A 77 -13.53 5.36 -0.30
N TYR A 78 -13.55 5.43 -1.63
CA TYR A 78 -12.43 5.89 -2.44
C TYR A 78 -12.06 7.33 -2.12
N VAL A 79 -13.03 8.25 -2.11
CA VAL A 79 -12.80 9.68 -1.79
C VAL A 79 -12.27 9.83 -0.36
N GLN A 80 -12.83 9.11 0.62
CA GLN A 80 -12.33 9.13 2.00
C GLN A 80 -10.88 8.65 2.10
N THR A 81 -10.54 7.58 1.39
CA THR A 81 -9.17 7.03 1.38
C THR A 81 -8.19 7.97 0.67
N GLN A 82 -8.63 8.59 -0.42
CA GLN A 82 -7.88 9.62 -1.12
C GLN A 82 -7.60 10.81 -0.19
N ASP A 83 -8.64 11.42 0.38
CA ASP A 83 -8.51 12.60 1.25
C ASP A 83 -7.63 12.31 2.46
N PHE A 84 -7.74 11.10 3.02
CA PHE A 84 -6.86 10.61 4.07
C PHE A 84 -5.39 10.58 3.60
N ILE A 85 -5.06 9.85 2.53
CA ILE A 85 -3.67 9.70 2.07
C ILE A 85 -3.07 11.06 1.66
N LEU A 86 -3.88 11.97 1.12
CA LEU A 86 -3.46 13.31 0.73
C LEU A 86 -3.17 14.22 1.93
N SER A 87 -3.99 14.17 2.97
CA SER A 87 -3.99 15.12 4.09
C SER A 87 -3.28 14.60 5.33
N CYS A 88 -2.98 13.31 5.38
CA CYS A 88 -2.41 12.63 6.54
C CYS A 88 -1.00 13.15 6.91
N ASN A 89 -0.73 13.19 8.22
CA ASN A 89 0.58 13.52 8.77
C ASN A 89 1.53 12.32 8.67
N GLY A 90 2.70 12.52 8.05
CA GLY A 90 3.70 11.48 7.85
C GLY A 90 4.27 10.92 9.15
N GLU A 91 4.35 11.72 10.21
CA GLU A 91 4.88 11.25 11.51
C GLU A 91 3.97 10.19 12.15
N HIS A 92 2.65 10.35 12.07
CA HIS A 92 1.70 9.37 12.60
C HIS A 92 1.70 8.08 11.76
N VAL A 93 1.84 8.19 10.42
CA VAL A 93 1.92 7.04 9.51
C VAL A 93 3.17 6.20 9.77
N ARG A 94 4.31 6.85 10.04
CA ARG A 94 5.57 6.18 10.35
C ARG A 94 5.54 5.38 11.66
N ASN A 95 4.66 5.74 12.59
CA ASN A 95 4.43 4.95 13.80
C ASN A 95 3.48 3.76 13.57
N ALA A 96 2.85 3.69 12.39
CA ALA A 96 1.72 2.84 12.04
C ALA A 96 1.94 2.09 10.71
N THR A 97 3.18 1.82 10.35
CA THR A 97 3.57 1.40 9.01
C THR A 97 2.86 0.12 8.55
N SER A 98 2.64 -0.84 9.45
CA SER A 98 1.95 -2.10 9.13
C SER A 98 0.50 -1.84 8.71
N SER A 99 -0.27 -1.15 9.54
CA SER A 99 -1.68 -0.87 9.26
C SER A 99 -1.85 0.05 8.05
N PHE A 100 -0.90 0.96 7.80
CA PHE A 100 -0.92 1.80 6.61
C PHE A 100 -0.60 1.02 5.33
N ALA A 101 0.38 0.12 5.37
CA ALA A 101 0.66 -0.81 4.27
C ALA A 101 -0.55 -1.70 3.99
N ASP A 102 -1.16 -2.29 5.02
CA ASP A 102 -2.39 -3.10 4.90
C ASP A 102 -3.54 -2.34 4.24
N LEU A 103 -3.74 -1.06 4.61
CA LEU A 103 -4.74 -0.20 3.98
C LEU A 103 -4.44 -0.03 2.49
N CYS A 104 -3.19 0.23 2.13
CA CYS A 104 -2.76 0.40 0.73
C CYS A 104 -2.89 -0.89 -0.08
N HIS A 105 -2.56 -2.05 0.50
CA HIS A 105 -2.75 -3.36 -0.11
C HIS A 105 -4.23 -3.65 -0.36
N LYS A 106 -5.10 -3.40 0.63
CA LYS A 106 -6.54 -3.57 0.48
C LYS A 106 -7.10 -2.61 -0.56
N PHE A 107 -6.72 -1.33 -0.51
CA PHE A 107 -7.11 -0.34 -1.50
C PHE A 107 -6.74 -0.78 -2.93
N THR A 108 -5.51 -1.26 -3.11
CA THR A 108 -5.02 -1.77 -4.39
C THR A 108 -5.79 -3.01 -4.83
N GLN A 109 -6.01 -3.98 -3.93
CA GLN A 109 -6.78 -5.19 -4.22
C GLN A 109 -8.22 -4.86 -4.62
N TYR A 110 -8.89 -3.94 -3.90
CA TYR A 110 -10.23 -3.51 -4.25
C TYR A 110 -10.29 -2.79 -5.60
N LEU A 111 -9.32 -1.93 -5.93
CA LEU A 111 -9.24 -1.31 -7.26
C LEU A 111 -9.06 -2.35 -8.38
N MET A 112 -8.33 -3.43 -8.09
CA MET A 112 -8.10 -4.54 -9.02
C MET A 112 -9.36 -5.40 -9.20
N ASP A 113 -10.05 -5.72 -8.10
CA ASP A 113 -11.20 -6.63 -8.07
C ASP A 113 -12.49 -5.95 -8.53
N SER A 114 -12.74 -4.71 -8.09
CA SER A 114 -13.96 -3.95 -8.39
C SER A 114 -14.04 -3.51 -9.85
N THR A 115 -12.93 -3.45 -10.58
CA THR A 115 -12.96 -3.02 -11.98
C THR A 115 -11.87 -3.63 -12.85
N ARG A 116 -12.28 -4.46 -13.82
CA ARG A 116 -11.47 -4.80 -15.00
C ARG A 116 -11.20 -3.60 -15.93
N GLN A 117 -11.58 -2.38 -15.54
CA GLN A 117 -11.40 -1.18 -16.34
C GLN A 117 -10.06 -0.50 -16.00
N PRO A 118 -9.18 -0.28 -16.98
CA PRO A 118 -7.87 0.34 -16.73
C PRO A 118 -7.96 1.80 -16.26
N SER A 119 -9.10 2.47 -16.51
CA SER A 119 -9.35 3.87 -16.13
C SER A 119 -9.38 4.08 -14.61
N GLN A 120 -9.90 3.13 -13.83
CA GLN A 120 -9.98 3.26 -12.38
C GLN A 120 -8.64 2.97 -11.71
N ALA A 121 -7.90 1.96 -12.19
CA ALA A 121 -6.54 1.68 -11.73
C ALA A 121 -5.62 2.92 -11.89
N MET A 122 -5.81 3.69 -12.97
CA MET A 122 -5.06 4.93 -13.20
C MET A 122 -5.28 5.98 -12.11
N ARG A 123 -6.48 6.07 -11.52
CA ARG A 123 -6.78 7.03 -10.44
C ARG A 123 -6.08 6.67 -9.13
N GLY A 124 -5.79 5.40 -8.89
CA GLY A 124 -5.09 4.92 -7.69
C GLY A 124 -3.59 5.24 -7.68
N ILE A 125 -2.96 5.35 -8.85
CA ILE A 125 -1.52 5.61 -9.01
C ILE A 125 -1.04 6.87 -8.26
N PRO A 126 -1.60 8.09 -8.49
CA PRO A 126 -1.13 9.29 -7.80
C PRO A 126 -1.32 9.23 -6.28
N ILE A 127 -2.31 8.46 -5.82
CA ILE A 127 -2.58 8.25 -4.40
C ILE A 127 -1.47 7.38 -3.79
N LEU A 128 -1.15 6.25 -4.41
CA LEU A 128 -0.07 5.36 -3.95
C LEU A 128 1.30 6.03 -3.98
N ILE A 129 1.57 6.86 -5.00
CA ILE A 129 2.81 7.66 -5.05
C ILE A 129 2.95 8.51 -3.78
N LYS A 130 1.88 9.20 -3.39
CA LYS A 130 1.89 10.02 -2.16
C LYS A 130 1.98 9.15 -0.92
N ALA A 131 1.29 8.01 -0.87
CA ALA A 131 1.39 7.05 0.22
C ALA A 131 2.85 6.58 0.44
N ILE A 132 3.56 6.23 -0.63
CA ILE A 132 4.97 5.84 -0.61
C ILE A 132 5.83 6.96 -0.02
N THR A 133 5.66 8.21 -0.49
CA THR A 133 6.45 9.34 0.03
C THR A 133 6.19 9.64 1.51
N LYS A 134 5.02 9.26 2.04
CA LYS A 134 4.65 9.47 3.45
C LYS A 134 5.18 8.36 4.36
N ILE A 135 5.14 7.10 3.91
CA ILE A 135 5.61 5.95 4.70
C ILE A 135 7.14 5.87 4.73
N GLN A 136 7.83 6.25 3.64
CA GLN A 136 9.28 6.22 3.57
C GLN A 136 9.93 7.17 4.58
N LEU A 137 10.99 6.71 5.24
CA LEU A 137 11.88 7.55 6.05
C LEU A 137 12.84 8.34 5.16
N PHE A 138 13.32 7.69 4.09
CA PHE A 138 14.23 8.25 3.08
C PHE A 138 13.90 7.65 1.71
N PRO A 139 14.23 8.34 0.59
CA PRO A 139 13.80 7.95 -0.75
C PRO A 139 14.34 6.61 -1.24
N SER A 140 15.44 6.12 -0.65
CA SER A 140 16.07 4.83 -0.98
C SER A 140 15.60 3.67 -0.10
N GLN A 141 14.42 3.78 0.51
CA GLN A 141 13.78 2.72 1.29
C GLN A 141 12.68 2.01 0.48
N LEU A 142 12.82 0.71 0.25
CA LEU A 142 11.80 -0.10 -0.40
C LEU A 142 10.69 -0.46 0.60
N THR A 143 9.44 -0.15 0.27
CA THR A 143 8.25 -0.51 1.07
C THR A 143 7.35 -1.45 0.28
N SER A 144 6.49 -2.20 0.96
CA SER A 144 5.58 -3.18 0.34
C SER A 144 4.65 -2.53 -0.70
N ILE A 145 4.24 -1.27 -0.46
CA ILE A 145 3.40 -0.45 -1.33
C ILE A 145 4.01 -0.23 -2.73
N HIS A 146 5.34 -0.38 -2.89
CA HIS A 146 5.97 -0.27 -4.21
C HIS A 146 5.51 -1.40 -5.15
N SER A 147 5.28 -2.60 -4.62
CA SER A 147 4.80 -3.74 -5.42
C SER A 147 3.39 -3.46 -5.98
N ASP A 148 2.53 -2.88 -5.14
CA ASP A 148 1.17 -2.45 -5.49
C ASP A 148 1.15 -1.35 -6.56
N LEU A 149 2.03 -0.35 -6.43
CA LEU A 149 2.15 0.70 -7.43
C LEU A 149 2.50 0.11 -8.80
N CYS A 150 3.49 -0.78 -8.85
CA CYS A 150 3.89 -1.46 -10.09
C CYS A 150 2.73 -2.28 -10.67
N LYS A 151 1.97 -2.98 -9.82
CA LYS A 151 0.79 -3.76 -10.22
C LYS A 151 -0.29 -2.88 -10.84
N LEU A 152 -0.64 -1.73 -10.24
CA LEU A 152 -1.60 -0.78 -10.80
C LEU A 152 -1.12 -0.14 -12.12
N CYS A 153 0.17 0.16 -12.22
CA CYS A 153 0.76 0.70 -13.45
C CYS A 153 0.66 -0.31 -14.61
N LEU A 154 0.96 -1.59 -14.34
CA LEU A 154 0.80 -2.66 -15.32
C LEU A 154 -0.67 -2.84 -15.75
N GLN A 155 -1.62 -2.81 -14.81
CA GLN A 155 -3.05 -2.95 -15.12
C GLN A 155 -3.59 -1.77 -15.94
N SER A 156 -3.25 -0.55 -15.56
CA SER A 156 -3.68 0.67 -16.26
C SER A 156 -2.97 0.89 -17.61
N LYS A 157 -1.91 0.10 -17.90
CA LYS A 157 -0.97 0.31 -19.01
C LYS A 157 -0.26 1.67 -18.98
N ASN A 158 -0.32 2.38 -17.86
CA ASN A 158 0.38 3.64 -17.66
C ASN A 158 1.65 3.38 -16.85
N LEU A 159 2.76 3.16 -17.56
CA LEU A 159 4.01 2.69 -16.96
C LEU A 159 4.92 3.84 -16.47
N GLN A 160 4.71 5.05 -16.98
CA GLN A 160 5.58 6.21 -16.72
C GLN A 160 5.68 6.58 -15.23
N PRO A 161 4.58 6.61 -14.45
CA PRO A 161 4.65 7.04 -13.05
C PRO A 161 5.46 6.10 -12.15
N ALA A 162 5.57 4.80 -12.48
CA ALA A 162 6.37 3.85 -11.71
C ALA A 162 7.88 4.08 -11.86
N LEU A 163 8.32 4.68 -12.98
CA LEU A 163 9.74 4.87 -13.29
C LEU A 163 10.46 5.74 -12.26
N GLN A 164 9.76 6.68 -11.61
CA GLN A 164 10.37 7.55 -10.60
C GLN A 164 10.89 6.76 -9.39
N PHE A 165 10.30 5.60 -9.10
CA PHE A 165 10.76 4.71 -8.02
C PHE A 165 11.61 3.56 -8.56
N LEU A 166 11.28 3.03 -9.73
CA LEU A 166 12.05 1.93 -10.34
C LEU A 166 13.47 2.33 -10.74
N ASN A 167 13.72 3.60 -11.03
CA ASN A 167 15.06 4.11 -11.37
C ASN A 167 15.92 4.40 -10.13
N VAL A 168 15.35 4.32 -8.92
CA VAL A 168 16.07 4.52 -7.67
C VAL A 168 16.61 3.16 -7.21
N ASP A 169 17.91 3.08 -6.99
CA ASP A 169 18.51 1.90 -6.40
C ASP A 169 18.27 1.93 -4.88
N PHE A 170 17.45 0.99 -4.40
CA PHE A 170 17.08 0.90 -2.99
C PHE A 170 18.21 0.30 -2.16
N VAL A 171 18.47 0.91 -0.99
CA VAL A 171 19.56 0.54 -0.08
C VAL A 171 19.04 -0.19 1.15
N ASP A 172 17.78 0.04 1.51
CA ASP A 172 17.17 -0.54 2.71
C ASP A 172 15.73 -1.00 2.43
N ILE A 173 15.26 -1.96 3.22
CA ILE A 173 13.89 -2.50 3.15
C ILE A 173 13.14 -2.02 4.39
N GLY A 174 11.95 -1.46 4.18
CA GLY A 174 11.05 -1.02 5.24
C GLY A 174 10.67 -2.18 6.15
N ASN A 175 10.95 -2.03 7.44
CA ASN A 175 10.60 -3.04 8.44
C ASN A 175 9.08 -3.19 8.60
N GLU A 176 8.29 -2.15 8.30
CA GLU A 176 6.82 -2.14 8.37
C GLU A 176 6.26 -2.77 9.67
N GLY A 177 6.95 -2.59 10.81
CA GLY A 177 6.58 -3.22 12.07
C GLY A 177 6.78 -4.74 12.12
N GLY A 178 7.74 -5.29 11.36
CA GLY A 178 8.07 -6.70 11.26
C GLY A 178 7.19 -7.51 10.30
N HIS A 179 6.33 -6.86 9.53
CA HIS A 179 5.32 -7.51 8.68
C HIS A 179 5.65 -7.50 7.18
N TYR A 180 6.85 -7.09 6.79
CA TYR A 180 7.27 -7.09 5.40
C TYR A 180 7.37 -8.53 4.85
N ASP A 181 6.50 -8.89 3.90
CA ASP A 181 6.52 -10.22 3.26
C ASP A 181 7.58 -10.25 2.16
N ALA A 182 8.37 -11.34 2.12
CA ALA A 182 9.30 -11.60 1.02
C ALA A 182 8.60 -11.64 -0.34
N LYS A 183 7.29 -11.95 -0.37
CA LYS A 183 6.48 -11.87 -1.59
C LYS A 183 6.42 -10.46 -2.16
N ASP A 184 6.30 -9.42 -1.35
CA ASP A 184 6.19 -8.04 -1.84
C ASP A 184 7.48 -7.58 -2.50
N PHE A 185 8.62 -7.99 -1.95
CA PHE A 185 9.93 -7.82 -2.58
C PHE A 185 9.98 -8.49 -3.95
N LEU A 186 9.64 -9.77 -4.02
CA LEU A 186 9.65 -10.53 -5.27
C LEU A 186 8.70 -9.93 -6.31
N LEU A 187 7.50 -9.51 -5.89
CA LEU A 187 6.51 -8.87 -6.76
C LEU A 187 7.00 -7.51 -7.28
N TYR A 188 7.64 -6.70 -6.43
CA TYR A 188 8.23 -5.44 -6.86
C TYR A 188 9.24 -5.63 -7.99
N TYR A 189 10.22 -6.53 -7.81
CA TYR A 189 11.24 -6.79 -8.83
C TYR A 189 10.66 -7.47 -10.08
N TYR A 190 9.74 -8.41 -9.90
CA TYR A 190 9.07 -9.07 -11.02
C TYR A 190 8.23 -8.10 -11.87
N TYR A 191 7.39 -7.29 -11.24
CA TYR A 191 6.59 -6.29 -11.94
C TYR A 191 7.46 -5.16 -12.51
N GLY A 192 8.48 -4.72 -11.79
CA GLY A 192 9.47 -3.77 -12.30
C GLY A 192 10.18 -4.26 -13.56
N GLY A 193 10.60 -5.53 -13.58
CA GLY A 193 11.17 -6.18 -14.77
C GLY A 193 10.19 -6.22 -15.94
N MET A 194 8.90 -6.50 -15.69
CA MET A 194 7.86 -6.44 -16.72
C MET A 194 7.65 -5.02 -17.26
N ILE A 195 7.67 -4.01 -16.39
CA ILE A 195 7.54 -2.59 -16.77
C ILE A 195 8.72 -2.19 -17.68
N TYR A 196 9.95 -2.48 -17.29
CA TYR A 196 11.12 -2.19 -18.11
C TYR A 196 11.13 -2.95 -19.44
N THR A 197 10.69 -4.22 -19.43
CA THR A 197 10.54 -5.02 -20.66
C THR A 197 9.54 -4.38 -21.62
N ALA A 198 8.40 -3.91 -21.12
CA ALA A 198 7.39 -3.23 -21.93
C ALA A 198 7.89 -1.90 -22.50
N LEU A 199 8.78 -1.21 -21.77
CA LEU A 199 9.46 0.01 -22.22
C LEU A 199 10.70 -0.25 -23.10
N LYS A 200 11.00 -1.53 -23.41
CA LYS A 200 12.18 -1.97 -24.18
C LYS A 200 13.52 -1.58 -23.55
N ASN A 201 13.55 -1.32 -22.25
CA ASN A 201 14.79 -1.17 -21.50
C ASN A 201 15.21 -2.54 -20.97
N TYR A 202 15.78 -3.35 -21.86
CA TYR A 202 16.09 -4.75 -21.59
C TYR A 202 17.22 -4.92 -20.57
N ASP A 203 18.20 -4.01 -20.53
CA ASP A 203 19.30 -4.05 -19.55
C ASP A 203 18.79 -3.99 -18.10
N ARG A 204 17.95 -2.98 -17.79
CA ARG A 204 17.34 -2.86 -16.47
C ARG A 204 16.34 -3.98 -16.20
N ALA A 205 15.58 -4.42 -17.22
CA ALA A 205 14.65 -5.53 -17.05
C ALA A 205 15.37 -6.84 -16.64
N LEU A 206 16.51 -7.13 -17.25
CA LEU A 206 17.31 -8.31 -16.95
C LEU A 206 17.84 -8.27 -15.52
N TYR A 207 18.40 -7.13 -15.09
CA TYR A 207 18.81 -6.92 -13.70
C TYR A 207 17.66 -7.16 -12.71
N PHE A 208 16.47 -6.61 -12.98
CA PHE A 208 15.31 -6.78 -12.11
C PHE A 208 14.86 -8.24 -11.99
N PHE A 209 14.85 -8.98 -13.11
CA PHE A 209 14.54 -10.41 -13.06
C PHE A 209 15.64 -11.22 -12.36
N GLU A 210 16.91 -10.87 -12.55
CA GLU A 210 18.04 -11.50 -11.87
C GLU A 210 17.91 -11.38 -10.35
N VAL A 211 17.65 -10.17 -9.84
CA VAL A 211 17.45 -9.92 -8.40
C VAL A 211 16.33 -10.80 -7.84
N ALA A 212 15.19 -10.89 -8.54
CA ALA A 212 14.06 -11.73 -8.14
C ALA A 212 14.41 -13.23 -8.06
N ILE A 213 15.32 -13.72 -8.92
CA ILE A 213 15.76 -15.13 -8.95
C ILE A 213 16.82 -15.40 -7.87
N THR A 214 17.73 -14.44 -7.63
CA THR A 214 18.79 -14.55 -6.63
C THR A 214 18.33 -14.33 -5.19
N THR A 215 17.09 -13.91 -4.99
CA THR A 215 16.52 -13.68 -3.66
C THR A 215 16.52 -14.99 -2.86
N PRO A 216 17.15 -15.04 -1.68
CA PRO A 216 17.19 -16.25 -0.87
C PRO A 216 15.78 -16.73 -0.52
N SER A 217 15.45 -17.97 -0.85
CA SER A 217 14.17 -18.58 -0.49
C SER A 217 14.34 -20.06 -0.16
N MET A 218 13.63 -20.51 0.87
CA MET A 218 13.54 -21.93 1.24
C MET A 218 12.59 -22.71 0.33
N ALA A 219 11.70 -22.02 -0.37
CA ALA A 219 10.72 -22.62 -1.29
C ALA A 219 10.63 -21.84 -2.59
N VAL A 220 10.58 -22.53 -3.72
CA VAL A 220 10.46 -21.89 -5.04
C VAL A 220 9.03 -21.36 -5.20
N SER A 221 8.89 -20.04 -5.35
CA SER A 221 7.60 -19.41 -5.61
C SER A 221 7.27 -19.38 -7.11
N HIS A 222 5.99 -19.33 -7.46
CA HIS A 222 5.55 -19.12 -8.84
C HIS A 222 6.09 -17.80 -9.44
N ILE A 223 6.29 -16.78 -8.60
CA ILE A 223 6.83 -15.48 -9.01
C ILE A 223 8.27 -15.66 -9.51
N MET A 224 9.11 -16.40 -8.78
CA MET A 224 10.49 -16.70 -9.18
C MET A 224 10.54 -17.52 -10.46
N MET A 225 9.65 -18.51 -10.64
CA MET A 225 9.60 -19.29 -11.88
C MET A 225 9.21 -18.43 -13.09
N GLU A 226 8.22 -17.56 -12.93
CA GLU A 226 7.80 -16.64 -14.00
C GLU A 226 8.85 -15.57 -14.30
N ALA A 227 9.58 -15.10 -13.29
CA ALA A 227 10.73 -14.22 -13.44
C ALA A 227 11.85 -14.93 -14.22
N TYR A 228 12.16 -16.18 -13.89
CA TYR A 228 13.19 -16.98 -14.56
C TYR A 228 12.87 -17.22 -16.04
N LYS A 229 11.62 -17.54 -16.39
CA LYS A 229 11.20 -17.67 -17.79
C LYS A 229 11.42 -16.36 -18.56
N LYS A 230 11.04 -15.22 -17.96
CA LYS A 230 11.18 -13.90 -18.60
C LYS A 230 12.63 -13.45 -18.67
N TYR A 231 13.44 -13.79 -17.68
CA TYR A 231 14.88 -13.58 -17.68
C TYR A 231 15.52 -14.22 -18.91
N ILE A 232 15.25 -15.51 -19.17
CA ILE A 232 15.79 -16.20 -20.36
C ILE A 232 15.34 -15.50 -21.65
N LEU A 233 14.05 -15.15 -21.76
CA LEU A 233 13.54 -14.48 -22.95
C LEU A 233 14.20 -13.11 -23.19
N VAL A 234 14.36 -12.31 -22.14
CA VAL A 234 15.00 -11.00 -22.23
C VAL A 234 16.50 -11.12 -22.50
N ALA A 235 17.19 -12.09 -21.89
CA ALA A 235 18.60 -12.38 -22.16
C ALA A 235 18.82 -12.77 -23.63
N LEU A 236 17.96 -13.63 -24.18
CA LEU A 236 18.01 -13.99 -25.60
C LEU A 236 17.76 -12.79 -26.52
N ILE A 237 16.88 -11.86 -26.14
CA ILE A 237 16.64 -10.64 -26.92
C ILE A 237 17.85 -9.69 -26.88
N LEU A 238 18.46 -9.52 -25.71
CA LEU A 238 19.52 -8.53 -25.50
C LEU A 238 20.91 -9.03 -25.94
N HIS A 239 21.25 -10.27 -25.59
CA HIS A 239 22.58 -10.84 -25.80
C HIS A 239 22.61 -11.93 -26.88
N GLY A 240 21.45 -12.42 -27.32
CA GLY A 240 21.35 -13.51 -28.29
C GLY A 240 21.73 -14.89 -27.73
N LYS A 241 21.89 -15.01 -26.41
CA LYS A 241 22.30 -16.23 -25.69
C LYS A 241 21.68 -16.26 -24.29
#